data_AF-A0A526YJW5-F1
#
_entry.id   AF-A0A526YJW5-F1
#
_cell.length_a   1.000
_cell.length_b   1.000
_cell.length_c   1.000
_cell.angle_alpha   90.00
_cell.angle_beta   90.00
_cell.angle_gamma   90.00
#
_symmetry.space_group_name_H-M   'P 1'
#
loop_
_entity.id
_entity.type
_entity.pdbx_description
1 polymer ?
#
loop_
_entity_poly.entity_id
_entity_poly.type
_entity_poly.pdbx_seq_one_letter_code
_entity_poly.pdbx_strand_id
1 'polypeptide(L)'
;FRHFYGQRRFNNGQDKPFGAVVGVLHTVLEMIEGGATHLGVATDHVIESFRNGLWPGYKTGQGIEPALLAQFHPLEAALAAMGV
;
A
#
# COMPACT_ATOMS: atom_id res chain seq x y z
N PHE A 1 2.69 -3.87 -0.51
CA PHE A 1 3.49 -5.11 -0.46
C PHE A 1 4.03 -5.55 -1.81
N ARG A 2 3.20 -5.97 -2.79
CA ARG A 2 3.67 -6.50 -4.09
C ARG A 2 4.57 -5.52 -4.85
N HIS A 3 4.16 -4.26 -5.01
CA HIS A 3 4.99 -3.26 -5.69
C HIS A 3 6.30 -2.99 -4.96
N PHE A 4 6.30 -2.94 -3.62
CA PHE A 4 7.49 -2.72 -2.81
C PHE A 4 8.54 -3.83 -2.99
N TYR A 5 8.17 -5.07 -2.66
CA TYR A 5 9.12 -6.21 -2.74
C TYR A 5 9.43 -6.60 -4.19
N GLY A 6 8.47 -6.42 -5.10
CA GLY A 6 8.68 -6.61 -6.53
C GLY A 6 9.77 -5.68 -7.07
N GLN A 7 9.71 -4.39 -6.75
CA GLN A 7 10.74 -3.43 -7.14
C GLN A 7 12.11 -3.72 -6.50
N ARG A 8 12.15 -4.12 -5.21
CA ARG A 8 13.42 -4.49 -4.55
C ARG A 8 14.16 -5.60 -5.29
N ARG A 9 13.44 -6.57 -5.88
CA ARG A 9 14.04 -7.66 -6.67
C ARG A 9 14.80 -7.14 -7.90
N PHE A 10 14.36 -6.05 -8.50
CA PHE A 10 14.99 -5.47 -9.70
C PHE A 10 16.00 -4.37 -9.39
N ASN A 11 15.89 -3.71 -8.23
CA ASN A 11 16.76 -2.60 -7.84
C ASN A 11 17.82 -3.00 -6.80
N ASN A 12 18.14 -4.30 -6.66
CA ASN A 12 19.13 -4.82 -5.70
C ASN A 12 18.89 -4.36 -4.25
N GLY A 13 17.63 -4.30 -3.82
CA GLY A 13 17.26 -3.88 -2.47
C GLY A 13 17.37 -2.37 -2.20
N GLN A 14 17.68 -1.55 -3.20
CA GLN A 14 17.63 -0.10 -3.03
C GLN A 14 16.18 0.40 -3.08
N ASP A 15 15.70 0.87 -1.93
CA ASP A 15 14.36 1.40 -1.77
C ASP A 15 14.24 2.78 -2.41
N LYS A 16 13.38 2.89 -3.42
CA LYS A 16 12.99 4.19 -3.96
C LYS A 16 11.95 4.84 -3.05
N PRO A 17 12.08 6.15 -2.73
CA PRO A 17 11.02 6.88 -2.04
C PRO A 17 9.69 6.70 -2.79
N PHE A 18 8.66 6.29 -2.06
CA PHE A 18 7.29 6.09 -2.59
C PHE A 18 7.16 5.11 -3.76
N GLY A 19 8.14 4.24 -4.00
CA GLY A 19 8.10 3.30 -5.13
C GLY A 19 6.87 2.39 -5.15
N ALA A 20 6.40 1.96 -3.97
CA ALA A 20 5.19 1.16 -3.86
C ALA A 20 3.93 1.98 -4.13
N VAL A 21 3.89 3.24 -3.69
CA VAL A 21 2.79 4.18 -3.96
C VAL A 21 2.63 4.37 -5.45
N VAL A 22 3.71 4.75 -6.15
CA VAL A 22 3.71 4.95 -7.61
C VAL A 22 3.23 3.70 -8.34
N GLY A 23 3.69 2.52 -7.91
CA GLY A 23 3.26 1.25 -8.49
C GLY A 23 1.75 1.02 -8.38
N VAL A 24 1.15 1.28 -7.22
CA VAL A 24 -0.30 1.13 -7.02
C VAL A 24 -1.08 2.14 -7.87
N LEU A 25 -0.68 3.41 -7.85
CA LEU A 25 -1.33 4.45 -8.65
C LEU A 25 -1.31 4.13 -10.14
N HIS A 26 -0.19 3.60 -10.65
CA HIS A 26 -0.09 3.18 -12.05
C HIS A 26 -1.08 2.07 -12.39
N THR A 27 -1.20 1.04 -11.55
CA THR A 27 -2.18 -0.04 -11.77
C THR A 27 -3.62 0.46 -11.67
N VAL A 28 -3.90 1.42 -10.78
CA VAL A 28 -5.23 2.05 -10.72
C VAL A 28 -5.52 2.83 -12.00
N LEU A 29 -4.57 3.62 -12.48
CA LEU A 29 -4.70 4.35 -13.74
C LEU A 29 -4.93 3.41 -14.93
N GLU A 30 -4.16 2.32 -15.02
CA GLU A 30 -4.33 1.29 -16.05
C GLU A 30 -5.74 0.67 -16.04
N MET A 31 -6.32 0.43 -14.86
CA MET A 31 -7.69 -0.08 -14.76
C MET A 31 -8.72 0.94 -15.27
N ILE A 32 -8.53 2.22 -14.96
CA ILE A 32 -9.39 3.31 -15.44
C ILE A 32 -9.29 3.42 -16.97
N GLU A 33 -8.07 3.44 -17.50
CA GLU A 33 -7.81 3.50 -18.95
C GLU A 33 -8.35 2.25 -19.68
N GLY A 34 -8.35 1.09 -19.01
CA GLY A 34 -8.96 -0.15 -19.47
C GLY A 34 -10.50 -0.16 -19.46
N GLY A 35 -11.14 0.93 -19.03
CA GLY A 35 -12.59 1.11 -19.06
C GLY A 35 -13.31 0.65 -17.79
N ALA A 36 -12.62 0.53 -16.65
CA ALA A 36 -13.30 0.28 -15.38
C ALA A 36 -14.29 1.40 -15.07
N THR A 37 -15.58 1.05 -14.91
CA THR A 37 -16.65 2.02 -14.65
C THR A 37 -16.89 2.27 -13.16
N HIS A 38 -16.48 1.32 -12.30
CA HIS A 38 -16.57 1.41 -10.85
C HIS A 38 -15.29 0.85 -10.26
N LEU A 39 -14.59 1.67 -9.49
CA LEU A 39 -13.36 1.28 -8.81
C LEU A 39 -13.41 1.79 -7.38
N GLY A 40 -13.00 0.94 -6.44
CA GLY A 40 -12.78 1.34 -5.05
C GLY A 40 -11.51 0.68 -4.55
N VAL A 41 -10.73 1.42 -3.75
CA VAL A 41 -9.49 0.92 -3.15
C VAL A 41 -9.65 0.92 -1.63
N ALA A 42 -9.55 -0.27 -1.03
CA ALA A 42 -9.60 -0.42 0.42
C ALA A 42 -8.18 -0.41 0.99
N THR A 43 -7.96 0.43 2.00
CA THR A 43 -6.71 0.49 2.76
C THR A 43 -6.93 0.13 4.22
N ASP A 44 -5.90 -0.42 4.86
CA ASP A 44 -5.86 -0.59 6.30
C ASP A 44 -5.28 0.70 6.91
N HIS A 45 -6.15 1.67 7.23
CA HIS A 45 -5.73 2.94 7.84
C HIS A 45 -5.05 2.74 9.19
N VAL A 46 -5.51 1.75 9.97
CA VAL A 46 -4.90 1.34 11.23
C VAL A 46 -4.67 -0.16 11.19
N ILE A 47 -3.44 -0.58 11.50
CA ILE A 47 -3.01 -1.98 11.46
C ILE A 47 -3.58 -2.76 12.65
N GLU A 48 -3.43 -2.20 13.85
CA GLU A 48 -3.96 -2.79 15.08
C GLU A 48 -5.38 -2.30 15.37
N SER A 49 -6.24 -3.20 15.83
CA SER A 49 -7.65 -2.91 16.09
C SER A 49 -8.11 -3.53 17.40
N PHE A 50 -9.39 -3.37 17.74
CA PHE A 50 -9.99 -4.05 18.90
C PHE A 50 -9.75 -5.58 18.89
N ARG A 51 -9.57 -6.17 17.71
CA ARG A 51 -9.27 -7.60 17.54
C ARG A 51 -7.99 -8.02 18.24
N ASN A 52 -7.00 -7.13 18.35
CA ASN A 52 -5.75 -7.40 19.05
C ASN A 52 -5.97 -7.65 20.56
N GLY A 53 -7.01 -7.08 21.15
CA GLY A 53 -7.41 -7.34 22.54
C GLY A 53 -8.16 -8.66 22.74
N LEU A 54 -8.77 -9.20 21.68
CA LEU A 54 -9.48 -10.48 21.69
C LEU A 54 -8.55 -11.65 21.35
N TRP A 55 -7.57 -11.43 20.47
CA TRP A 55 -6.66 -12.45 19.96
C TRP A 55 -5.21 -11.98 20.04
N PRO A 56 -4.44 -12.47 21.03
CA PRO A 56 -3.01 -12.18 21.15
C PRO A 56 -2.25 -12.51 19.87
N GLY A 57 -1.43 -11.56 19.39
CA GLY A 57 -0.60 -11.73 18.19
C GLY A 57 -1.30 -11.48 16.85
N TYR A 58 -2.59 -11.11 16.83
CA TYR A 58 -3.30 -10.83 15.59
C TYR A 58 -2.84 -9.50 14.96
N LYS A 59 -2.24 -9.52 13.76
CA LYS A 59 -1.87 -8.34 12.96
C LYS A 59 -1.25 -7.19 13.79
N THR A 60 -0.19 -7.48 14.53
CA THR A 60 0.49 -6.47 15.39
C THR A 60 1.32 -5.45 14.62
N GLY A 61 1.45 -5.62 13.30
CA GLY A 61 2.40 -4.85 12.49
C GLY A 61 3.87 -5.11 12.83
N GLN A 62 4.17 -6.01 13.76
CA GLN A 62 5.54 -6.35 14.14
C GLN A 62 6.28 -6.98 12.96
N GLY A 63 7.50 -6.48 12.69
CA GLY A 63 8.31 -6.93 11.57
C GLY A 63 7.97 -6.29 10.22
N ILE A 64 7.04 -5.32 10.17
CA ILE A 64 6.88 -4.50 8.96
C ILE A 64 8.11 -3.62 8.77
N GLU A 65 8.67 -3.67 7.57
CA GLU A 65 9.80 -2.86 7.13
C GLU A 65 9.49 -1.35 7.27
N PRO A 66 10.32 -0.55 7.95
CA PRO A 66 10.05 0.88 8.15
C PRO A 66 9.86 1.65 6.84
N ALA A 67 10.65 1.31 5.80
CA ALA A 67 10.54 1.92 4.48
C ALA A 67 9.22 1.58 3.76
N LEU A 68 8.61 0.44 4.09
CA LEU A 68 7.28 0.08 3.59
C LEU A 68 6.19 0.78 4.40
N LEU A 69 6.30 0.77 5.73
CA LEU A 69 5.33 1.41 6.63
C LEU A 69 5.17 2.91 6.32
N ALA A 70 6.28 3.60 6.05
CA ALA A 70 6.29 5.02 5.69
C ALA A 70 5.48 5.37 4.42
N GLN A 71 5.06 4.37 3.64
CA GLN A 71 4.30 4.57 2.40
C GLN A 71 2.78 4.37 2.55
N PHE A 72 2.29 3.90 3.70
CA PHE A 72 0.86 3.57 3.87
C PHE A 72 -0.05 4.81 3.81
N HIS A 73 0.18 5.81 4.67
CA HIS A 73 -0.62 7.05 4.60
C HIS A 73 -0.38 7.88 3.33
N PRO A 74 0.86 7.98 2.79
CA PRO A 74 1.06 8.58 1.47
C PRO A 74 0.28 7.90 0.35
N LEU A 75 0.10 6.58 0.39
CA LEU A 75 -0.75 5.88 -0.56
C LEU A 75 -2.21 6.33 -0.46
N GLU A 76 -2.76 6.40 0.76
CA GLU A 76 -4.13 6.87 1.01
C GLU A 76 -4.34 8.29 0.48
N ALA A 77 -3.42 9.20 0.80
CA ALA A 77 -3.49 10.59 0.35
C ALA A 77 -3.40 10.69 -1.19
N ALA A 78 -2.57 9.87 -1.83
CA ALA A 78 -2.41 9.89 -3.27
C ALA A 78 -3.61 9.27 -4.01
N LEU A 79 -4.22 8.20 -3.47
CA LEU A 79 -5.46 7.64 -4.00
C LEU A 79 -6.60 8.67 -3.92
N ALA A 80 -6.74 9.34 -2.78
CA ALA A 80 -7.73 10.41 -2.61
C ALA A 80 -7.48 11.58 -3.58
N ALA A 81 -6.22 11.98 -3.79
CA ALA A 81 -5.87 13.04 -4.75
C ALA A 81 -6.15 12.66 -6.21
N MET A 82 -6.09 11.37 -6.55
CA MET A 82 -6.48 10.84 -7.86
C MET A 82 -8.00 10.79 -8.06
N GLY A 83 -8.79 10.98 -6.99
CA GLY A 83 -10.25 10.96 -7.03
C GLY A 83 -10.85 9.55 -6.94
N VAL A 84 -10.11 8.59 -6.38
CA VAL A 84 -10.57 7.21 -6.13
C VAL A 84 -11.03 7.02 -4.69
#